data_AF-W4IBA3-F1
#
_entry.id   AF-W4IBA3-F1
#
_cell.length_a   1.000
_cell.length_b   1.000
_cell.length_c   1.000
_cell.angle_alpha   90.00
_cell.angle_beta   90.00
_cell.angle_gamma   90.00
#
_symmetry.space_group_name_H-M   'P 1'
#
loop_
_entity.id
_entity.type
_entity.pdbx_description
1 polymer ?
#
loop_
_entity_poly.entity_id
_entity_poly.type
_entity_poly.pdbx_seq_one_letter_code
_entity_poly.pdbx_strand_id
1 'polypeptide(L)'
;MNIMDFFPSNSLLYPLDFQKNWQASEPIPLNIHYSVPAYGDKDMLNSLEYHNDLEIYNNEKEEIKRRIISEQKRMEDNLWNKIQLLKIKQKRIENQNYLR
;
A
#
# COMPACT_ATOMS: atom_id res chain seq x y z
N MET A 1 7.51 -61.76 -11.83
CA MET A 1 6.41 -61.09 -11.12
C MET A 1 6.44 -61.65 -9.71
N ASN A 2 6.84 -60.85 -8.73
CA ASN A 2 7.14 -61.34 -7.38
C ASN A 2 5.85 -61.42 -6.57
N ILE A 3 5.63 -62.52 -5.85
CA ILE A 3 4.38 -62.75 -5.13
C ILE A 3 4.19 -61.78 -3.94
N MET A 4 5.28 -61.11 -3.54
CA MET A 4 5.30 -60.08 -2.50
C MET A 4 4.63 -58.76 -2.91
N ASP A 5 4.39 -58.56 -4.21
CA ASP A 5 3.76 -57.33 -4.72
C ASP A 5 2.25 -57.27 -4.37
N PHE A 6 1.64 -58.35 -3.89
CA PHE A 6 0.20 -58.44 -3.62
C PHE A 6 -0.22 -58.28 -2.15
N PHE A 7 0.72 -57.91 -1.26
CA PHE A 7 0.38 -57.71 0.15
C PHE A 7 -0.25 -56.34 0.37
N PRO A 8 -1.48 -56.26 0.93
CA PRO A 8 -2.17 -54.99 1.15
C PRO A 8 -1.35 -54.09 2.07
N SER A 9 -0.98 -52.90 1.61
CA SER A 9 -0.34 -51.90 2.46
C SER A 9 -1.37 -50.87 2.94
N ASN A 10 -1.19 -50.37 4.16
CA ASN A 10 -2.04 -49.32 4.74
C ASN A 10 -1.71 -47.92 4.18
N SER A 11 -0.86 -47.82 3.17
CA SER A 11 -0.56 -46.55 2.51
C SER A 11 -1.76 -46.11 1.67
N LEU A 12 -2.18 -44.84 1.83
CA LEU A 12 -3.20 -44.21 0.98
C LEU A 12 -2.84 -44.24 -0.52
N LEU A 13 -1.56 -44.39 -0.84
CA LEU A 13 -1.03 -44.42 -2.20
C LEU A 13 -0.86 -45.84 -2.75
N TYR A 14 -1.11 -46.87 -1.92
CA TYR A 14 -1.02 -48.28 -2.32
C TYR A 14 -1.83 -48.65 -3.59
N PRO A 15 -3.04 -48.08 -3.83
CA PRO A 15 -3.76 -48.35 -5.06
C PRO A 15 -3.09 -47.78 -6.32
N LEU A 16 -2.19 -46.80 -6.17
CA LEU A 16 -1.49 -46.15 -7.28
C LEU A 16 -0.20 -46.89 -7.65
N ASP A 17 0.37 -47.71 -6.76
CA ASP A 17 1.59 -48.48 -7.00
C ASP A 17 1.44 -49.48 -8.18
N PHE A 18 0.20 -49.93 -8.46
CA PHE A 18 -0.10 -50.84 -9.56
C PHE A 18 -0.60 -50.14 -10.83
N GLN A 19 -0.83 -48.82 -10.77
CA GLN A 19 -1.14 -48.07 -11.96
C GLN A 19 0.15 -47.94 -12.77
N LYS A 20 0.26 -48.76 -13.83
CA LYS A 20 1.22 -48.50 -14.90
C LYS A 20 1.08 -47.00 -15.28
N ASN A 21 2.19 -46.29 -15.41
CA ASN A 21 2.22 -44.84 -15.72
C ASN A 21 1.62 -44.46 -17.09
N TRP A 22 0.96 -45.39 -17.80
CA TRP A 22 0.35 -45.18 -19.13
C TRP A 22 -0.86 -44.25 -19.12
N GLN A 23 -1.41 -43.89 -17.96
CA GLN A 23 -2.42 -42.84 -17.82
C GLN A 23 -1.85 -41.46 -17.47
N ALA A 24 -0.55 -41.33 -17.20
CA ALA A 24 0.09 -40.02 -17.18
C ALA A 24 0.34 -39.63 -18.65
N SER A 25 -0.65 -39.00 -19.28
CA SER A 25 -0.44 -38.33 -20.56
C SER A 25 0.78 -37.44 -20.45
N GLU A 26 1.73 -37.56 -21.38
CA GLU A 26 2.83 -36.61 -21.47
C GLU A 26 2.25 -35.18 -21.47
N PRO A 27 2.86 -34.22 -20.75
CA PRO A 27 2.33 -32.87 -20.68
C PRO A 27 2.21 -32.32 -22.10
N ILE A 28 0.96 -32.10 -22.53
CA ILE A 28 0.66 -31.60 -23.87
C ILE A 28 1.17 -30.16 -23.94
N PRO A 29 2.13 -29.83 -24.82
CA PRO A 29 2.58 -28.46 -24.99
C PRO A 29 1.44 -27.63 -25.60
N LEU A 30 0.81 -26.81 -24.77
CA LEU A 30 -0.18 -25.83 -25.22
C LEU A 30 0.57 -24.64 -25.83
N ASN A 31 0.45 -24.45 -27.14
CA ASN A 31 0.95 -23.24 -27.79
C ASN A 31 -0.05 -22.11 -27.56
N ILE A 32 0.14 -21.36 -26.47
CA ILE A 32 -0.71 -20.21 -26.14
C ILE A 32 -0.28 -19.04 -27.02
N HIS A 33 -1.06 -18.76 -28.07
CA HIS A 33 -0.92 -17.54 -28.83
C HIS A 33 -1.48 -16.37 -28.02
N TYR A 34 -0.63 -15.70 -27.26
CA TYR A 34 -0.98 -14.42 -26.63
C TYR A 34 -0.31 -13.28 -27.39
N SER A 35 -1.09 -12.27 -27.78
CA SER A 35 -0.56 -11.01 -28.29
C SER A 35 -0.26 -10.10 -27.10
N VAL A 36 1.01 -9.82 -26.82
CA VAL A 36 1.35 -8.66 -25.98
C VAL A 36 1.08 -7.43 -26.85
N PRO A 37 0.17 -6.52 -26.46
CA PRO A 37 0.06 -5.25 -27.16
C PRO A 37 1.39 -4.53 -27.04
N ALA A 38 2.15 -4.49 -28.13
CA ALA A 38 3.27 -3.59 -28.23
C ALA A 38 2.66 -2.19 -28.27
N TYR A 39 2.74 -1.47 -27.15
CA TYR A 39 2.38 -0.06 -27.08
C TYR A 39 3.07 0.64 -28.25
N GLY A 40 2.29 1.15 -29.21
CA GLY A 40 2.86 1.92 -30.32
C GLY A 40 3.47 3.21 -29.79
N ASP A 41 4.26 3.91 -30.61
CA ASP A 41 4.88 5.20 -30.24
C ASP A 41 3.86 6.18 -29.63
N LYS A 42 2.62 6.13 -30.11
CA LYS A 42 1.49 6.92 -29.61
C LYS A 42 1.07 6.55 -28.18
N ASP A 43 1.02 5.27 -27.83
CA ASP A 43 0.62 4.84 -26.49
C ASP A 43 1.75 5.05 -25.47
N MET A 44 3.00 4.94 -25.92
CA MET A 44 4.17 5.31 -25.13
C MET A 44 4.20 6.83 -24.89
N LEU A 45 3.95 7.65 -25.92
CA LEU A 45 3.85 9.09 -25.79
C LEU A 45 2.70 9.50 -24.87
N ASN A 46 1.52 8.89 -25.01
CA ASN A 46 0.38 9.13 -24.12
C ASN A 46 0.70 8.77 -22.66
N SER A 47 1.41 7.66 -22.44
CA SER A 47 1.82 7.25 -21.08
C SER A 47 2.87 8.21 -20.51
N LEU A 48 3.81 8.68 -21.35
CA LEU A 48 4.79 9.69 -20.96
C LEU A 48 4.15 11.04 -20.67
N GLU A 49 3.18 11.49 -21.49
CA GLU A 49 2.41 12.71 -21.26
C GLU A 49 1.55 12.61 -19.99
N TYR A 50 0.88 11.47 -19.77
CA TYR A 50 0.12 11.19 -18.55
C TYR A 50 1.01 11.20 -17.29
N HIS A 51 2.24 10.72 -17.39
CA HIS A 51 3.22 10.82 -16.30
C HIS A 51 3.94 12.17 -16.24
N ASN A 52 3.78 13.03 -17.24
CA ASN A 52 4.34 14.37 -17.32
C ASN A 52 3.34 15.44 -16.85
N ASP A 53 2.34 15.05 -16.05
CA ASP A 53 1.51 15.91 -15.19
C ASP A 53 2.33 16.59 -14.06
N LEU A 54 3.60 16.90 -14.32
CA LEU A 54 4.50 17.62 -13.43
C LEU A 54 3.88 18.95 -12.98
N GLU A 55 3.10 19.59 -13.87
CA GLU A 55 2.35 20.80 -13.55
C GLU A 55 1.28 20.56 -12.50
N ILE A 56 0.48 19.49 -12.63
CA ILE A 56 -0.54 19.12 -11.65
C ILE A 56 0.12 18.79 -10.31
N TYR A 57 1.17 17.96 -10.32
CA TYR A 57 1.90 17.62 -9.11
C TYR A 57 2.50 18.84 -8.41
N ASN A 58 3.08 19.78 -9.16
CA ASN A 58 3.60 21.02 -8.60
C ASN A 58 2.50 21.90 -8.02
N ASN A 59 1.34 21.99 -8.68
CA ASN A 59 0.20 22.75 -8.19
C ASN A 59 -0.34 22.16 -6.88
N GLU A 60 -0.53 20.84 -6.81
CA GLU A 60 -0.95 20.14 -5.58
C GLU A 60 0.05 20.35 -4.44
N LYS A 61 1.35 20.22 -4.74
CA LYS A 61 2.44 20.44 -3.78
C LYS A 61 2.42 21.85 -3.21
N GLU A 62 2.22 22.87 -4.05
CA GLU A 62 2.12 24.26 -3.60
C GLU A 62 0.85 24.52 -2.79
N GLU A 63 -0.28 23.91 -3.14
CA GLU A 63 -1.51 24.00 -2.35
C GLU A 63 -1.32 23.40 -0.95
N ILE A 64 -0.71 22.22 -0.86
CA ILE A 64 -0.40 21.55 0.42
C ILE A 64 0.49 22.44 1.28
N LYS A 65 1.54 23.05 0.71
CA LYS A 65 2.41 23.99 1.44
C LYS A 65 1.63 25.18 1.99
N ARG A 66 0.76 25.80 1.17
CA ARG A 66 -0.08 26.93 1.62
C ARG A 66 -0.99 26.53 2.77
N ARG A 67 -1.60 25.34 2.68
CA ARG A 67 -2.46 24.79 3.74
C ARG A 67 -1.68 24.59 5.04
N ILE A 68 -0.51 23.96 4.97
CA ILE A 68 0.36 23.75 6.16
C ILE A 68 0.71 25.07 6.83
N ILE A 69 1.11 26.09 6.05
CA ILE A 69 1.45 27.42 6.60
C ILE A 69 0.24 28.06 7.30
N SER A 70 -0.94 27.99 6.68
CA SER A 70 -2.16 28.54 7.29
C SER A 70 -2.53 27.85 8.61
N GLU A 71 -2.35 26.53 8.67
CA GLU A 71 -2.64 25.72 9.86
C GLU A 71 -1.62 25.99 10.98
N GLN A 72 -0.34 26.11 10.64
CA GLN A 72 0.71 26.51 11.59
C GLN A 72 0.42 27.88 12.20
N LYS A 73 0.09 28.88 11.37
CA LYS A 73 -0.26 30.22 11.85
C LYS A 73 -1.48 30.19 12.77
N ARG A 74 -2.53 29.44 12.40
CA ARG A 74 -3.73 29.25 13.23
C ARG A 74 -3.39 28.64 14.59
N MET A 75 -2.50 27.65 14.62
CA MET A 75 -2.04 27.03 15.87
C MET A 75 -1.22 28.00 16.72
N GLU A 76 -0.32 28.78 16.11
CA GLU A 76 0.48 29.79 16.80
C GLU A 76 -0.40 30.86 17.45
N ASP A 77 -1.37 31.40 16.72
CA ASP A 77 -2.32 32.39 17.24
C ASP A 77 -3.12 31.83 18.43
N ASN A 78 -3.61 30.59 18.30
CA ASN A 78 -4.33 29.91 19.39
C ASN A 78 -3.45 29.69 20.63
N LEU A 79 -2.20 29.29 20.44
CA LEU A 79 -1.25 29.07 21.52
C LEU A 79 -0.90 30.40 22.21
N TRP A 80 -0.66 31.45 21.43
CA TRP A 80 -0.38 32.78 21.95
C TRP A 80 -1.54 33.31 22.80
N ASN A 81 -2.77 33.18 22.31
CA ASN A 81 -3.98 33.56 23.05
C ASN A 81 -4.09 32.81 24.38
N LYS A 82 -3.83 31.49 24.39
CA LYS A 82 -3.83 30.70 25.63
C LYS A 82 -2.76 31.19 26.61
N ILE A 83 -1.55 31.49 26.13
CA ILE A 83 -0.46 32.01 26.98
C ILE A 83 -0.87 33.33 27.63
N GLN A 84 -1.47 34.27 26.89
CA GLN A 84 -1.92 35.53 27.47
C GLN A 84 -2.99 35.34 28.54
N LEU A 85 -3.97 34.47 28.27
CA LEU A 85 -5.01 34.16 29.25
C LEU A 85 -4.42 33.57 30.54
N LEU A 86 -3.43 32.68 30.42
CA LEU A 86 -2.73 32.12 31.57
C LEU A 86 -1.95 33.18 32.35
N LYS A 87 -1.23 34.08 31.66
CA LYS A 87 -0.53 35.21 32.31
C LYS A 87 -1.48 36.10 33.09
N ILE A 88 -2.65 36.43 32.52
CA ILE A 88 -3.67 37.23 33.21
C ILE A 88 -4.21 36.49 34.44
N LYS A 89 -4.50 35.19 34.32
CA LYS A 89 -4.97 34.37 35.45
C LYS A 89 -3.94 34.31 36.56
N GLN A 90 -2.66 34.10 36.22
CA GLN A 90 -1.58 34.04 37.19
C GLN A 90 -1.42 35.36 37.95
N LYS A 91 -1.42 36.49 37.25
CA LYS A 91 -1.39 37.81 37.88
C LYS A 91 -2.57 38.06 38.83
N ARG A 92 -3.77 37.56 38.49
CA ARG A 92 -4.94 37.65 39.39
C ARG A 92 -4.74 36.83 40.66
N ILE A 93 -4.20 35.62 40.54
CA ILE A 93 -3.93 34.74 41.70
C ILE A 93 -2.87 35.37 42.60
N GLU A 94 -1.77 35.88 42.03
CA GLU A 94 -0.73 36.60 42.77
C GLU A 94 -1.34 37.77 43.56
N ASN A 95 -2.12 38.63 42.91
CA ASN A 95 -2.79 39.76 43.57
C ASN A 95 -3.75 39.32 44.69
N GLN A 96 -4.46 38.20 44.54
CA GLN A 96 -5.33 37.66 45.60
C GLN A 96 -4.54 37.17 46.81
N ASN A 97 -3.37 36.58 46.60
CA ASN A 97 -2.48 36.13 47.68
C ASN A 97 -1.83 37.31 48.43
N TYR A 98 -1.55 38.43 47.75
CA TYR A 98 -1.04 39.65 48.39
C TYR A 98 -2.06 40.37 49.29
N LEU A 99 -3.36 40.16 49.05
CA LEU A 99 -4.46 40.80 49.81
C LEU A 99 -4.94 39.95 51.00
N ARG A 100 -4.36 38.76 51.20
CA ARG A 100 -4.58 37.87 52.34
C ARG A 100 -3.46 38.03 53.35
#